data_AF-A0A4V2KT36-F1
#
_entry.id   AF-A0A4V2KT36-F1
#
_cell.length_a   1.000
_cell.length_b   1.000
_cell.length_c   1.000
_cell.angle_alpha   90.00
_cell.angle_beta   90.00
_cell.angle_gamma   90.00
#
_symmetry.space_group_name_H-M   'P 1'
#
loop_
_entity.id
_entity.type
_entity.pdbx_description
1 polymer ?
#
loop_
_entity_poly.entity_id
_entity_poly.type
_entity_poly.pdbx_seq_one_letter_code
_entity_poly.pdbx_strand_id
1 'polypeptide(L)'
;MSEDQVSLDRPSVVAALADYILQVNYRGYRPDLRKVLSVRRSDRTAWLRNAGTPIRWEVWYYIEGELFPEPGATRLAEGQTSRQLAEELAESIWDRLWIWNGFDFTPTSSGLNRGTYSDQVPPGTPDEDAIARSGSRP
;
A
#
# COMPACT_ATOMS: atom_id res chain seq x y z
N MET A 1 15.50 20.07 8.17
CA MET A 1 14.31 19.31 8.60
C MET A 1 14.68 17.86 8.49
N SER A 2 14.89 17.18 9.62
CA SER A 2 15.14 15.75 9.62
C SER A 2 13.87 15.06 9.13
N GLU A 3 13.93 14.40 7.98
CA GLU A 3 12.92 13.39 7.64
C GLU A 3 13.02 12.33 8.73
N ASP A 4 12.13 12.38 9.72
CA ASP A 4 11.86 11.22 10.56
C ASP A 4 11.51 10.10 9.60
N GLN A 5 12.45 9.17 9.43
CA GLN A 5 12.29 8.05 8.53
C GLN A 5 11.20 7.17 9.15
N VAL A 6 9.95 7.40 8.73
CA VAL A 6 8.78 6.70 9.27
C VAL A 6 9.02 5.20 9.06
N SER A 7 9.25 4.50 10.17
CA SER A 7 9.53 3.09 10.20
C SER A 7 8.23 2.29 10.11
N LEU A 8 8.32 1.03 9.64
CA LEU A 8 7.20 0.09 9.63
C LEU A 8 6.61 -0.05 11.04
N ASP A 9 5.30 0.12 11.17
CA ASP A 9 4.61 0.03 12.45
C ASP A 9 4.46 -1.45 12.87
N ARG A 10 5.40 -1.94 13.69
CA ARG A 10 5.45 -3.33 14.17
C ARG A 10 4.15 -3.76 14.86
N PRO A 11 3.58 -2.98 15.81
CA PRO A 11 2.26 -3.27 16.37
C PRO A 11 1.18 -3.55 15.32
N SER A 12 1.12 -2.75 14.26
CA SER A 12 0.11 -2.94 13.20
C SER A 12 0.32 -4.23 12.39
N VAL A 13 1.58 -4.60 12.11
CA VAL A 13 1.90 -5.87 11.43
C VAL A 13 1.49 -7.06 12.29
N VAL A 14 1.85 -7.05 13.58
CA VAL A 14 1.49 -8.12 14.52
C VAL A 14 -0.03 -8.24 14.63
N ALA A 15 -0.75 -7.12 14.73
CA ALA A 15 -2.21 -7.13 14.79
C ALA A 15 -2.82 -7.74 13.51
N ALA A 16 -2.36 -7.31 12.34
CA ALA A 16 -2.84 -7.82 11.06
C ALA A 16 -2.59 -9.33 10.89
N LEU A 17 -1.42 -9.82 11.31
CA LEU A 17 -1.08 -11.24 11.28
C LEU A 17 -1.90 -12.03 12.30
N ALA A 18 -2.10 -11.50 13.51
CA ALA A 18 -2.93 -12.15 14.53
C ALA A 18 -4.38 -12.32 14.07
N ASP A 19 -4.95 -11.30 13.41
CA ASP A 19 -6.28 -11.36 12.81
C ASP A 19 -6.35 -12.42 11.71
N TYR A 20 -5.33 -12.51 10.87
CA TYR A 20 -5.25 -13.52 9.82
C TYR A 20 -5.18 -14.93 10.41
N ILE A 21 -4.27 -15.17 11.35
CA ILE A 21 -4.08 -16.46 12.03
C ILE A 21 -5.38 -16.89 12.71
N LEU A 22 -6.07 -15.96 13.38
CA LEU A 22 -7.36 -16.25 13.97
C LEU A 22 -8.40 -16.66 12.92
N GLN A 23 -8.49 -15.94 11.79
CA GLN A 23 -9.42 -16.26 10.70
C GLN A 23 -9.18 -17.65 10.13
N VAL A 24 -7.92 -17.99 9.82
CA VAL A 24 -7.61 -19.25 9.13
C VAL A 24 -7.63 -20.46 10.04
N ASN A 25 -7.54 -20.28 11.36
CA ASN A 25 -7.66 -21.39 12.32
C ASN A 25 -9.08 -21.52 12.92
N TYR A 26 -10.00 -20.59 12.62
CA TYR A 26 -11.38 -20.65 13.10
C TYR A 26 -12.13 -21.84 12.49
N ARG A 27 -12.61 -22.75 13.36
CA ARG A 27 -13.30 -24.01 12.96
C ARG A 27 -12.44 -24.91 12.06
N GLY A 28 -11.12 -24.90 12.31
CA GLY A 28 -10.14 -25.71 11.59
C GLY A 28 -9.31 -24.89 10.61
N TYR A 29 -8.16 -25.43 10.24
CA TYR A 29 -7.18 -24.70 9.43
C TYR A 29 -7.58 -24.63 7.95
N ARG A 30 -7.88 -23.42 7.45
CA ARG A 30 -8.28 -23.13 6.07
C ARG A 30 -7.66 -21.79 5.62
N PRO A 31 -6.41 -21.81 5.12
CA PRO A 31 -5.77 -20.60 4.63
C PRO A 31 -6.47 -20.07 3.37
N ASP A 32 -6.59 -18.75 3.27
CA ASP A 32 -7.12 -18.07 2.08
C ASP A 32 -5.97 -17.37 1.35
N LEU A 33 -5.60 -17.91 0.18
CA LEU A 33 -4.51 -17.41 -0.66
C LEU A 33 -4.73 -15.98 -1.18
N ARG A 34 -5.95 -15.43 -1.04
CA ARG A 34 -6.25 -14.05 -1.44
C ARG A 34 -5.97 -13.04 -0.34
N LYS A 35 -5.62 -13.49 0.87
CA LYS A 35 -5.34 -12.60 2.00
C LYS A 35 -3.97 -11.97 1.85
N VAL A 36 -3.94 -10.66 2.00
CA VAL A 36 -2.72 -9.86 1.88
C VAL A 36 -2.52 -9.01 3.13
N LEU A 37 -1.26 -8.82 3.50
CA LEU A 37 -0.81 -7.78 4.41
C LEU A 37 -0.67 -6.49 3.59
N SER A 38 -1.51 -5.51 3.86
CA SER A 38 -1.50 -4.22 3.19
C SER A 38 -0.77 -3.20 4.03
N VAL A 39 0.20 -2.49 3.46
CA VAL A 39 0.98 -1.45 4.15
C VAL A 39 0.80 -0.11 3.47
N ARG A 40 0.43 0.92 4.25
CA ARG A 40 0.26 2.28 3.75
C ARG A 40 1.58 3.04 3.71
N ARG A 41 1.87 3.72 2.60
CA ARG A 41 3.13 4.48 2.42
C ARG A 41 3.33 5.61 3.44
N SER A 42 2.25 6.31 3.81
CA SER A 42 2.34 7.59 4.54
C SER A 42 2.77 7.43 5.99
N ASP A 43 2.25 6.41 6.67
CA ASP A 43 2.47 6.17 8.10
C ASP A 43 2.96 4.75 8.41
N ARG A 44 3.11 3.92 7.38
CA ARG A 44 3.58 2.54 7.47
C ARG A 44 2.74 1.65 8.37
N THR A 45 1.47 2.00 8.56
CA THR A 45 0.50 1.11 9.21
C THR A 45 0.14 -0.03 8.27
N ALA A 46 0.07 -1.24 8.84
CA ALA A 46 -0.31 -2.46 8.18
C ALA A 46 -1.69 -2.96 8.63
N TRP A 47 -2.43 -3.59 7.73
CA TRP A 47 -3.69 -4.24 8.06
C TRP A 47 -3.99 -5.41 7.11
N LEU A 48 -4.87 -6.29 7.56
CA LEU A 48 -5.33 -7.44 6.79
C LEU A 48 -6.42 -7.02 5.80
N ARG A 49 -6.32 -7.49 4.56
CA ARG A 49 -7.39 -7.36 3.56
C ARG A 49 -7.40 -8.51 2.57
N ASN A 50 -8.44 -8.56 1.75
CA ASN A 50 -8.45 -9.40 0.56
C ASN A 50 -7.79 -8.64 -0.60
N ALA A 51 -7.05 -9.37 -1.43
CA ALA A 51 -6.59 -8.89 -2.72
C ALA A 51 -7.78 -8.45 -3.57
N GLY A 52 -7.65 -7.29 -4.21
CA GLY A 52 -8.67 -6.67 -5.03
C GLY A 52 -8.07 -5.49 -5.80
N THR A 53 -8.77 -4.37 -5.86
CA THR A 53 -8.21 -3.12 -6.42
C THR A 53 -7.25 -2.47 -5.41
N PRO A 54 -5.97 -2.24 -5.78
CA PRO A 54 -5.03 -1.49 -4.94
C PRO A 54 -5.54 -0.09 -4.67
N ILE A 55 -5.53 0.31 -3.40
CA ILE A 55 -5.74 1.72 -3.05
C ILE A 55 -4.42 2.43 -3.30
N ARG A 56 -4.51 3.69 -3.75
CA ARG A 56 -3.33 4.50 -4.04
C ARG A 56 -2.42 4.55 -2.80
N TRP A 57 -1.13 4.32 -3.01
CA TRP A 57 -0.09 4.36 -1.97
C TRP A 57 -0.12 3.22 -0.95
N GLU A 58 -0.67 2.07 -1.33
CA GLU A 58 -0.54 0.82 -0.60
C GLU A 58 0.34 -0.18 -1.34
N VAL A 59 1.06 -0.98 -0.56
CA VAL A 59 1.80 -2.16 -1.04
C VAL A 59 1.19 -3.38 -0.37
N TRP A 60 1.04 -4.45 -1.12
CA TRP A 60 0.43 -5.69 -0.65
C TRP A 60 1.42 -6.83 -0.73
N TYR A 61 1.45 -7.63 0.33
CA TYR A 61 2.22 -8.86 0.41
C TYR A 61 1.25 -10.02 0.64
N TYR A 62 1.29 -11.05 -0.20
CA TYR A 62 0.46 -12.23 0.00
C TYR A 62 0.92 -12.99 1.24
N ILE A 63 0.02 -13.25 2.18
CA ILE A 63 0.40 -13.84 3.45
C ILE A 63 0.89 -15.29 3.23
N GLU A 64 0.08 -16.07 2.51
CA GLU A 64 0.46 -17.43 2.11
C GLU A 64 1.18 -17.39 0.77
N GLY A 65 2.29 -18.12 0.65
CA GLY A 65 3.05 -18.26 -0.58
C GLY A 65 4.14 -17.20 -0.78
N GLU A 66 3.95 -15.97 -0.30
CA GLU A 66 4.97 -14.91 -0.37
C GLU A 66 5.62 -14.64 0.99
N LEU A 67 4.85 -14.21 2.00
CA LEU A 67 5.40 -14.01 3.35
C LEU A 67 5.76 -15.34 4.00
N PHE A 68 4.85 -16.32 3.89
CA PHE A 68 5.01 -17.65 4.44
C PHE A 68 4.84 -18.70 3.32
N PRO A 69 5.92 -19.09 2.64
CA PRO A 69 5.86 -20.05 1.54
C PRO A 69 5.66 -21.49 2.01
N GLU A 70 5.98 -21.79 3.27
CA GLU A 70 5.84 -23.13 3.84
C GLU A 70 4.38 -23.45 4.19
N PRO A 71 3.81 -24.54 3.64
CA PRO A 71 2.42 -24.92 3.94
C PRO A 71 2.21 -25.13 5.44
N GLY A 72 1.20 -24.45 6.00
CA GLY A 72 0.86 -24.60 7.41
C GLY A 72 1.68 -23.73 8.36
N ALA A 73 2.55 -22.83 7.87
CA ALA A 73 3.31 -21.90 8.70
C ALA A 73 2.42 -21.02 9.62
N THR A 74 1.17 -20.80 9.23
CA THR A 74 0.19 -19.97 9.96
C THR A 74 -0.81 -20.81 10.79
N ARG A 75 -0.58 -22.12 10.89
CA ARG A 75 -1.38 -23.02 11.72
C ARG A 75 -0.97 -22.87 13.19
N LEU A 76 -1.96 -22.79 14.06
CA LEU A 76 -1.72 -22.75 15.51
C LEU A 76 -1.31 -24.13 16.05
N ALA A 77 -0.27 -24.13 16.89
CA ALA A 77 0.04 -25.27 17.74
C ALA A 77 -0.94 -25.37 18.93
N GLU A 78 -0.98 -26.54 19.58
CA GLU A 78 -1.81 -26.73 20.77
C GLU A 78 -1.39 -25.77 21.90
N GLY A 79 -2.36 -25.04 22.45
CA GLY A 79 -2.12 -24.05 23.52
C GLY A 79 -1.49 -22.73 23.06
N GLN A 80 -1.10 -22.60 21.79
CA GLN A 80 -0.56 -21.36 21.23
C GLN A 80 -1.69 -20.39 20.89
N THR A 81 -1.48 -19.10 21.19
CA THR A 81 -2.43 -18.04 20.83
C THR A 81 -2.08 -17.46 19.46
N SER A 82 -3.08 -16.89 18.76
CA SER A 82 -2.86 -16.19 17.48
C SER A 82 -1.85 -15.06 17.58
N ARG A 83 -1.84 -14.34 18.71
CA ARG A 83 -0.90 -13.25 18.95
C ARG A 83 0.54 -13.74 19.14
N GLN A 84 0.75 -14.83 19.88
CA GLN A 84 2.08 -15.42 20.05
C GLN A 84 2.67 -15.84 18.70
N LEU A 85 1.90 -16.60 17.92
CA LEU A 85 2.36 -17.01 16.58
C LEU A 85 2.58 -15.79 15.67
N ALA A 86 1.73 -14.77 15.75
CA ALA A 86 1.90 -13.54 14.97
C ALA A 86 3.21 -12.81 15.32
N GLU A 87 3.59 -12.75 16.59
CA GLU A 87 4.83 -12.12 17.04
C GLU A 87 6.06 -12.90 16.54
N GLU A 88 6.02 -14.24 16.61
CA GLU A 88 7.07 -15.12 16.08
C GLU A 88 7.23 -14.97 14.56
N LEU A 89 6.11 -15.01 13.83
CA LEU A 89 6.10 -14.89 12.38
C LEU A 89 6.53 -13.49 11.94
N ALA A 90 6.07 -12.43 12.60
CA ALA A 90 6.48 -11.06 12.32
C ALA A 90 8.00 -10.89 12.45
N GLU A 91 8.60 -11.47 13.50
CA GLU A 91 10.05 -11.44 13.68
C GLU A 91 10.78 -12.13 12.52
N SER A 92 10.28 -13.27 12.05
CA SER A 92 10.91 -14.04 10.97
C SER A 92 10.92 -13.34 9.61
N ILE A 93 10.02 -12.38 9.40
CA ILE A 93 9.86 -11.64 8.13
C ILE A 93 10.24 -10.16 8.25
N TRP A 94 10.59 -9.68 9.45
CA TRP A 94 10.72 -8.26 9.74
C TRP A 94 11.70 -7.54 8.81
N ASP A 95 12.90 -8.11 8.66
CA ASP A 95 13.95 -7.55 7.80
C ASP A 95 13.55 -7.54 6.32
N ARG A 96 12.84 -8.57 5.85
CA ARG A 96 12.36 -8.63 4.46
C ARG A 96 11.30 -7.57 4.21
N LEU A 97 10.32 -7.45 5.10
CA LEU A 97 9.31 -6.41 5.02
C LEU A 97 9.93 -5.02 5.03
N TRP A 98 10.92 -4.78 5.89
CA TRP A 98 11.64 -3.51 5.93
C TRP A 98 12.30 -3.17 4.59
N ILE A 99 13.04 -4.13 4.02
CA ILE A 99 13.74 -3.97 2.75
C ILE A 99 12.75 -3.74 1.60
N TRP A 100 11.71 -4.57 1.49
CA TRP A 100 10.71 -4.46 0.43
C TRP A 100 9.96 -3.14 0.50
N ASN A 101 9.48 -2.74 1.68
CA ASN A 101 8.85 -1.42 1.84
C ASN A 101 9.83 -0.28 1.48
N GLY A 102 11.13 -0.43 1.74
CA GLY A 102 12.14 0.52 1.27
C GLY A 102 12.14 0.66 -0.25
N PHE A 103 12.19 -0.46 -0.98
CA PHE A 103 12.18 -0.48 -2.44
C PHE A 103 10.84 -0.04 -3.05
N ASP A 104 9.72 -0.58 -2.57
CA ASP A 104 8.39 -0.33 -3.12
C ASP A 104 7.93 1.13 -2.96
N PHE A 105 8.46 1.82 -1.95
CA PHE A 105 8.20 3.24 -1.75
C PHE A 105 9.32 4.15 -2.24
N THR A 106 10.41 3.60 -2.78
CA THR A 106 11.40 4.42 -3.48
C THR A 106 10.71 4.99 -4.73
N PRO A 107 10.73 6.32 -4.95
CA PRO A 107 10.25 6.88 -6.19
C PRO A 107 11.13 6.35 -7.34
N THR A 108 10.65 5.35 -8.05
CA THR A 108 11.24 4.86 -9.30
C THR A 108 11.16 5.97 -10.33
N SER A 109 12.17 6.85 -10.39
CA SER A 109 12.54 7.72 -11.53
C SER A 109 11.41 8.33 -12.38
N SER A 110 10.26 8.58 -11.76
CA SER A 110 9.09 9.30 -12.27
C SER A 110 8.89 10.57 -11.45
N GLY A 111 10.00 11.09 -10.93
CA GLY A 111 10.26 12.52 -10.80
C GLY A 111 10.55 13.22 -12.14
N LEU A 112 10.32 12.56 -13.28
CA LEU A 112 10.48 13.14 -14.63
C LEU A 112 9.24 13.90 -15.15
N ASN A 113 8.12 13.92 -14.41
CA ASN A 113 6.93 14.71 -14.76
C ASN A 113 6.53 15.72 -13.66
N ARG A 114 7.48 16.20 -12.86
CA ARG A 114 7.23 17.29 -11.89
C ARG A 114 7.42 18.69 -12.47
N GLY A 115 7.44 18.84 -13.80
CA GLY A 115 7.66 20.12 -14.47
C GLY A 115 7.05 20.30 -15.87
N THR A 116 6.25 19.37 -16.39
CA THR A 116 5.76 19.41 -17.80
C THR A 116 4.27 19.69 -17.97
N TYR A 117 3.53 19.90 -16.87
CA TYR A 117 2.24 20.59 -16.94
C TYR A 117 2.34 21.87 -16.09
N SER A 118 3.08 22.84 -16.61
CA SER A 118 2.65 24.22 -16.41
C SER A 118 1.39 24.40 -17.24
N ASP A 119 0.32 24.92 -16.65
CA ASP A 119 -0.83 25.49 -17.35
C ASP A 119 -0.37 26.65 -18.26
N GLN A 120 0.36 26.34 -19.32
CA GLN A 120 0.49 27.24 -20.45
C GLN A 120 -0.83 27.15 -21.19
N VAL A 121 -1.65 28.17 -20.96
CA VAL A 121 -2.72 28.61 -21.86
C VAL A 121 -2.22 28.42 -23.31
N PRO A 122 -2.95 27.68 -24.16
CA PRO A 122 -2.54 27.50 -25.55
C PRO A 122 -2.42 28.88 -26.21
N PRO A 123 -1.28 29.21 -26.86
CA PRO A 123 -1.18 30.44 -27.64
C PRO A 123 -1.94 30.20 -28.94
N GLY A 124 -3.22 30.59 -28.96
CA GLY A 124 -4.02 30.45 -30.16
C GLY A 124 -5.52 30.36 -29.92
N THR A 125 -6.08 31.29 -29.17
CA THR A 125 -7.47 31.70 -29.40
C THR A 125 -7.39 33.09 -30.04
N PRO A 126 -7.76 33.27 -31.31
CA PRO A 126 -7.88 34.61 -31.87
C PRO A 126 -8.92 35.39 -31.06
N ASP A 127 -8.62 36.66 -30.77
CA ASP A 127 -9.52 37.63 -30.14
C ASP A 127 -10.92 37.58 -30.77
N GLU A 128 -11.87 36.99 -30.07
CA GLU A 128 -13.29 37.00 -30.44
C GLU A 128 -14.00 38.30 -29.99
N ASP A 129 -13.24 39.37 -29.75
CA ASP A 129 -13.77 40.69 -29.38
C ASP A 129 -13.51 41.81 -30.42
N ALA A 130 -13.05 41.45 -31.63
CA ALA A 130 -12.79 42.42 -32.70
C ALA A 130 -13.91 42.55 -33.76
N ILE A 131 -15.08 41.92 -33.59
CA ILE A 131 -16.17 41.94 -34.58
C ILE A 131 -17.52 42.34 -33.97
N ALA A 132 -17.63 43.54 -33.41
CA ALA A 132 -18.95 44.12 -33.10
C ALA A 132 -19.01 45.65 -33.03
N ARG A 133 -18.14 46.40 -33.72
CA ARG A 133 -18.31 47.86 -33.89
C ARG A 133 -17.88 48.36 -35.27
N SER A 134 -18.62 47.94 -36.30
CA SER A 134 -18.72 48.73 -37.54
C SER A 134 -20.10 48.55 -38.18
N GLY A 135 -20.77 49.68 -38.46
CA GLY A 135 -22.13 49.79 -39.02
C GLY A 135 -23.20 49.99 -37.94
N SER A 136 -23.97 51.08 -37.87
CA SER A 136 -24.41 52.02 -38.89
C SER A 136 -24.82 53.37 -38.28
N ARG A 137 -24.43 54.47 -38.93
CA ARG A 137 -25.28 55.67 -39.08
C ARG A 137 -26.07 55.49 -40.39
N PRO A 138 -27.35 55.86 -40.41
CA PRO A 138 -27.72 57.20 -40.84
C PRO A 138 -28.41 58.02 -39.74
#